data_AF-A0A951D6I6-F1
#
_entry.id   AF-A0A951D6I6-F1
#
_cell.length_a   1.000
_cell.length_b   1.000
_cell.length_c   1.000
_cell.angle_alpha   90.00
_cell.angle_beta   90.00
_cell.angle_gamma   90.00
#
_symmetry.space_group_name_H-M   'P 1'
#
loop_
_entity.id
_entity.type
_entity.pdbx_description
1 polymer ?
#
loop_
_entity_poly.entity_id
_entity_poly.type
_entity_poly.pdbx_seq_one_letter_code
_entity_poly.pdbx_strand_id
1 'polypeptide(L)'
;MNRLGKTRRLAALIVSVFALPLLTAGTASAAVVNPVTKTFSFIGKPGSKTATLFNIDGLLVNARCDSRGSPVVFAFSSASNADLFGRLFDGQGRVHIIKNSSFTKKDAPRGVSLTPSSGDFDSTGIVMFETSTGKVVTVDYALDNSTTLSKLNVCTVYGSLIAT
;
A
#
# COMPACT_ATOMS: atom_id res chain seq x y z
N MET A 1 36.17 -10.23 20.83
CA MET A 1 35.30 -9.45 21.74
C MET A 1 34.06 -8.99 20.97
N ASN A 2 32.94 -9.63 21.31
CA ASN A 2 31.52 -9.29 21.22
C ASN A 2 30.98 -8.44 20.05
N ARG A 3 30.22 -9.15 19.20
CA ARG A 3 29.17 -8.67 18.29
C ARG A 3 28.03 -8.02 19.09
N LEU A 4 27.60 -6.81 18.74
CA LEU A 4 26.27 -6.27 19.09
C LEU A 4 25.94 -5.07 18.18
N GLY A 5 24.76 -5.09 17.56
CA GLY A 5 24.26 -3.94 16.79
C GLY A 5 23.16 -4.24 15.75
N LYS A 6 22.79 -5.50 15.52
CA LYS A 6 21.79 -5.88 14.49
C LYS A 6 20.33 -5.96 14.98
N THR A 7 19.99 -5.41 16.15
CA THR A 7 18.65 -5.60 16.76
C THR A 7 17.69 -4.42 16.68
N ARG A 8 18.10 -3.22 16.22
CA ARG A 8 17.20 -2.05 16.22
C ARG A 8 16.26 -1.91 15.02
N ARG A 9 16.40 -2.73 13.97
CA ARG A 9 15.50 -2.68 12.79
C ARG A 9 14.29 -3.61 12.86
N LEU A 10 14.22 -4.54 13.82
CA LEU A 10 13.08 -5.46 13.94
C LEU A 10 11.92 -4.93 14.78
N ALA A 11 12.15 -3.99 15.69
CA ALA A 11 11.12 -3.54 16.63
C ALA A 11 10.07 -2.61 16.01
N ALA A 12 10.31 -2.04 14.83
CA ALA A 12 9.34 -1.20 14.13
C ALA A 12 8.27 -2.01 13.37
N LEU A 13 8.42 -3.34 13.27
CA LEU A 13 7.57 -4.18 12.44
C LEU A 13 6.48 -4.96 13.21
N ILE A 14 6.50 -4.94 14.55
CA ILE A 14 5.68 -5.88 15.36
C ILE A 14 4.38 -5.26 15.91
N VAL A 15 4.16 -3.94 15.79
CA VAL A 15 2.93 -3.30 16.32
C VAL A 15 1.90 -2.98 15.21
N SER A 16 1.62 -3.92 14.31
CA SER A 16 0.58 -3.71 13.28
C SER A 16 -0.32 -4.91 12.97
N VAL A 17 -0.32 -5.97 13.79
CA VAL A 17 -1.09 -7.20 13.50
C VAL A 17 -1.93 -7.66 14.70
N PHE A 18 -2.85 -6.81 15.16
CA PHE A 18 -3.93 -7.23 16.07
C PHE A 18 -5.32 -6.69 15.64
N ALA A 19 -5.55 -6.52 14.34
CA ALA A 19 -6.84 -6.07 13.81
C ALA A 19 -7.35 -6.94 12.65
N LEU A 20 -7.13 -8.25 12.71
CA LEU A 20 -7.55 -9.18 11.66
C LEU A 20 -8.58 -10.25 12.08
N PRO A 21 -9.34 -10.05 13.16
CA PRO A 21 -10.73 -10.51 13.14
C PRO A 21 -11.64 -9.36 13.55
N LEU A 22 -12.27 -8.67 12.57
CA LEU A 22 -13.54 -7.91 12.69
C LEU A 22 -13.76 -6.80 11.63
N LEU A 23 -12.94 -6.68 10.59
CA LEU A 23 -13.28 -5.83 9.43
C LEU A 23 -14.23 -6.55 8.45
N THR A 24 -15.39 -6.98 8.94
CA THR A 24 -16.57 -7.30 8.13
C THR A 24 -17.54 -6.10 8.03
N ALA A 25 -17.10 -4.90 8.43
CA ALA A 25 -17.83 -3.68 8.16
C ALA A 25 -17.68 -3.26 6.69
N GLY A 26 -18.48 -3.91 5.82
CA GLY A 26 -19.10 -3.28 4.66
C GLY A 26 -18.16 -2.78 3.54
N THR A 27 -17.23 -3.58 3.05
CA THR A 27 -16.80 -3.43 1.66
C THR A 27 -17.36 -4.60 0.86
N ALA A 28 -18.41 -4.34 0.08
CA ALA A 28 -18.88 -5.29 -0.90
C ALA A 28 -17.74 -5.48 -1.93
N SER A 29 -17.02 -6.60 -1.85
CA SER A 29 -16.10 -7.01 -2.92
C SER A 29 -16.96 -7.39 -4.12
N ALA A 30 -17.15 -6.44 -5.04
CA ALA A 30 -17.80 -6.72 -6.31
C ALA A 30 -16.77 -7.36 -7.26
N ALA A 31 -17.11 -8.53 -7.79
CA ALA A 31 -16.42 -9.06 -8.96
C ALA A 31 -16.72 -8.13 -10.13
N VAL A 32 -15.68 -7.61 -10.78
CA VAL A 32 -15.84 -6.77 -11.96
C VAL A 32 -16.05 -7.67 -13.19
N VAL A 33 -17.03 -7.33 -14.03
CA VAL A 33 -17.39 -8.04 -15.28
C VAL A 33 -17.05 -7.21 -16.54
N ASN A 34 -16.91 -5.89 -16.37
CA ASN A 34 -16.50 -4.93 -17.41
C ASN A 34 -15.51 -3.95 -16.80
N PRO A 35 -14.56 -3.36 -17.55
CA PRO A 35 -13.57 -2.44 -16.99
C PRO A 35 -14.20 -1.34 -16.12
N VAL A 36 -13.84 -1.28 -14.83
CA VAL A 36 -14.31 -0.25 -13.89
C VAL A 36 -13.15 0.64 -13.49
N THR A 37 -13.28 1.94 -13.75
CA THR A 37 -12.37 2.96 -13.25
C THR A 37 -12.87 3.54 -11.93
N LYS A 38 -12.02 3.62 -10.92
CA LYS A 38 -12.32 4.28 -9.64
C LYS A 38 -11.19 5.20 -9.23
N THR A 39 -11.52 6.36 -8.68
CA THR A 39 -10.56 7.25 -8.02
C THR A 39 -10.58 7.00 -6.52
N PHE A 40 -9.47 7.22 -5.84
CA PHE A 40 -9.38 7.18 -4.39
C PHE A 40 -8.51 8.32 -3.87
N SER A 41 -8.75 8.70 -2.62
CA SER A 41 -7.96 9.70 -1.90
C SER A 41 -7.94 9.40 -0.41
N PHE A 42 -6.82 9.66 0.22
CA PHE A 42 -6.60 9.58 1.65
C PHE A 42 -5.80 10.79 2.09
N ILE A 43 -6.22 11.38 3.21
CA ILE A 43 -5.55 12.48 3.88
C ILE A 43 -5.51 12.11 5.36
N GLY A 44 -4.32 12.08 5.95
CA GLY A 44 -4.15 11.67 7.34
C GLY A 44 -3.18 12.57 8.09
N LYS A 45 -3.36 12.69 9.41
CA LYS A 45 -2.36 13.28 10.32
C LYS A 45 -1.29 12.24 10.67
N PRO A 46 -0.09 12.65 11.11
CA PRO A 46 0.93 11.74 11.63
C PRO A 46 0.36 10.75 12.66
N GLY A 47 0.68 9.46 12.49
CA GLY A 47 0.17 8.39 13.35
C GLY A 47 -1.32 8.06 13.16
N SER A 48 -1.92 8.43 12.01
CA SER A 48 -3.30 8.10 11.71
C SER A 48 -3.55 6.59 11.77
N LYS A 49 -4.79 6.21 12.09
CA LYS A 49 -5.25 4.83 11.92
C LYS A 49 -5.13 4.41 10.45
N THR A 50 -4.93 3.12 10.23
CA THR A 50 -4.97 2.52 8.89
C THR A 50 -6.37 2.63 8.31
N ALA A 51 -6.46 3.14 7.09
CA ALA A 51 -7.69 3.23 6.32
C ALA A 51 -7.58 2.38 5.05
N THR A 52 -8.67 1.76 4.64
CA THR A 52 -8.76 1.07 3.35
C THR A 52 -9.04 2.09 2.25
N LEU A 53 -8.19 2.11 1.22
CA LEU A 53 -8.39 2.93 0.03
C LEU A 53 -9.40 2.27 -0.90
N PHE A 54 -9.21 0.97 -1.15
CA PHE A 54 -10.09 0.15 -1.94
C PHE A 54 -9.88 -1.34 -1.67
N ASN A 55 -10.89 -2.13 -2.01
CA ASN A 55 -10.90 -3.59 -1.98
C ASN A 55 -11.63 -4.07 -3.25
N ILE A 56 -10.90 -4.65 -4.21
CA ILE A 56 -11.45 -5.03 -5.51
C ILE A 56 -10.73 -6.26 -6.07
N ASP A 57 -11.51 -7.21 -6.61
CA ASP A 57 -11.01 -8.45 -7.24
C ASP A 57 -9.91 -9.19 -6.45
N GLY A 58 -9.98 -9.13 -5.12
CA GLY A 58 -9.03 -9.80 -4.22
C GLY A 58 -7.80 -8.97 -3.85
N LEU A 59 -7.63 -7.76 -4.41
CA LEU A 59 -6.64 -6.78 -4.00
C LEU A 59 -7.23 -5.81 -2.97
N LEU A 60 -6.60 -5.75 -1.80
CA LEU A 60 -6.89 -4.78 -0.74
C LEU A 60 -5.70 -3.83 -0.61
N VAL A 61 -5.93 -2.52 -0.77
CA VAL A 61 -4.90 -1.50 -0.54
C VAL A 61 -5.30 -0.62 0.63
N ASN A 62 -4.38 -0.48 1.58
CA ASN A 62 -4.54 0.31 2.78
C ASN A 62 -3.48 1.42 2.84
N ALA A 63 -3.84 2.53 3.47
CA ALA A 63 -2.94 3.66 3.72
C ALA A 63 -3.01 4.14 5.17
N ARG A 64 -1.92 4.75 5.63
CA ARG A 64 -1.85 5.55 6.86
C ARG A 64 -0.71 6.55 6.75
N CYS A 65 -0.63 7.50 7.69
CA CYS A 65 0.60 8.23 7.94
C CYS A 65 1.37 7.58 9.10
N ASP A 66 2.69 7.45 8.96
CA ASP A 66 3.55 7.09 10.09
C ASP A 66 3.64 8.23 11.11
N SER A 67 4.37 7.99 12.21
CA SER A 67 4.54 9.00 13.26
C SER A 67 5.29 10.26 12.83
N ARG A 68 5.97 10.23 11.67
CA ARG A 68 6.70 11.37 11.10
C ARG A 68 5.87 12.14 10.07
N GLY A 69 4.65 11.69 9.77
CA GLY A 69 3.82 12.29 8.72
C GLY A 69 4.16 11.80 7.33
N SER A 70 4.84 10.65 7.21
CA SER A 70 5.12 10.01 5.93
C SER A 70 3.96 9.11 5.52
N PRO A 71 3.51 9.13 4.25
CA PRO A 71 2.50 8.18 3.79
C PRO A 71 3.09 6.77 3.74
N VAL A 72 2.32 5.80 4.23
CA VAL A 72 2.65 4.37 4.19
C VAL A 72 1.47 3.62 3.58
N VAL A 73 1.74 2.92 2.49
CA VAL A 73 0.74 2.21 1.68
C VAL A 73 1.15 0.75 1.58
N PHE A 74 0.19 -0.15 1.83
CA PHE A 74 0.38 -1.60 1.77
C PHE A 74 -0.70 -2.24 0.90
N ALA A 75 -0.28 -3.14 0.03
CA ALA A 75 -1.15 -4.04 -0.71
C ALA A 75 -1.22 -5.42 -0.05
N PHE A 76 -2.42 -5.97 0.00
CA PHE A 76 -2.72 -7.32 0.48
C PHE A 76 -3.54 -8.04 -0.57
N SER A 77 -3.41 -9.36 -0.63
CA SER A 77 -4.23 -10.19 -1.51
C SER A 77 -5.01 -11.22 -0.70
N SER A 78 -6.30 -11.36 -1.00
CA SER A 78 -7.11 -12.52 -0.60
C SER A 78 -7.21 -13.57 -1.70
N ALA A 79 -6.73 -13.27 -2.92
CA ALA A 79 -6.70 -14.23 -4.01
C ALA A 79 -5.55 -15.23 -3.84
N SER A 80 -5.85 -16.51 -4.02
CA SER A 80 -4.84 -17.56 -4.10
C SER A 80 -4.05 -17.46 -5.41
N ASN A 81 -2.72 -17.45 -5.32
CA ASN A 81 -1.82 -17.36 -6.47
C ASN A 81 -2.09 -16.08 -7.28
N ALA A 82 -1.80 -14.94 -6.68
CA ALA A 82 -1.85 -13.65 -7.33
C ALA A 82 -0.46 -13.01 -7.37
N ASP A 83 -0.19 -12.25 -8.41
CA ASP A 83 1.06 -11.54 -8.60
C ASP A 83 0.83 -10.03 -8.49
N LEU A 84 1.79 -9.32 -7.91
CA LEU A 84 1.89 -7.87 -7.94
C LEU A 84 3.20 -7.48 -8.59
N PHE A 85 3.12 -6.61 -9.59
CA PHE A 85 4.30 -6.02 -10.19
C PHE A 85 4.08 -4.54 -10.44
N GLY A 86 5.15 -3.75 -10.40
CA GLY A 86 5.04 -2.34 -10.65
C GLY A 86 6.33 -1.59 -10.42
N ARG A 87 6.21 -0.28 -10.50
CA ARG A 87 7.31 0.66 -10.30
C ARG A 87 6.81 1.91 -9.61
N LEU A 88 7.70 2.53 -8.87
CA LEU A 88 7.48 3.77 -8.17
C LEU A 88 8.69 4.68 -8.41
N PHE A 89 8.43 5.95 -8.70
CA PHE A 89 9.44 7.00 -8.79
C PHE A 89 9.34 7.85 -7.53
N ASP A 90 10.43 8.01 -6.79
CA ASP A 90 10.48 8.93 -5.64
C ASP A 90 10.80 10.38 -6.06
N GLY A 91 10.76 11.33 -5.12
CA GLY A 91 11.02 12.74 -5.38
C GLY A 91 12.44 13.06 -5.86
N GLN A 92 13.35 12.09 -5.75
CA GLN A 92 14.71 12.14 -6.31
C GLN A 92 14.81 11.52 -7.71
N GLY A 93 13.68 11.06 -8.28
CA GLY A 93 13.63 10.43 -9.60
C GLY A 93 14.14 8.98 -9.63
N ARG A 94 14.35 8.34 -8.47
CA ARG A 94 14.83 6.94 -8.44
C ARG A 94 13.68 5.98 -8.66
N VAL A 95 13.95 4.93 -9.41
CA VAL A 95 13.00 3.85 -9.67
C VAL A 95 13.09 2.78 -8.59
N HIS A 96 11.96 2.47 -7.96
CA HIS A 96 11.77 1.37 -7.02
C HIS A 96 10.89 0.32 -7.70
N ILE A 97 11.41 -0.89 -7.88
CA ILE A 97 10.66 -2.00 -8.46
C ILE A 97 9.86 -2.68 -7.36
N ILE A 98 8.56 -2.85 -7.60
CA ILE A 98 7.64 -3.57 -6.72
C ILE A 98 7.37 -4.90 -7.39
N LYS A 99 7.70 -6.00 -6.71
CA LYS A 99 7.41 -7.35 -7.19
C LYS A 99 7.07 -8.26 -6.03
N ASN A 100 5.93 -8.92 -6.10
CA ASN A 100 5.57 -10.04 -5.26
C ASN A 100 4.89 -11.09 -6.16
N SER A 101 5.52 -12.26 -6.28
CA SER A 101 4.90 -13.37 -6.99
C SER A 101 4.21 -14.30 -5.99
N SER A 102 2.97 -14.61 -6.29
CA SER A 102 2.11 -15.59 -5.63
C SER A 102 1.57 -15.21 -4.25
N PHE A 103 1.65 -13.93 -3.83
CA PHE A 103 1.12 -13.39 -2.56
C PHE A 103 1.02 -14.47 -1.48
N THR A 104 2.18 -14.85 -0.97
CA THR A 104 2.27 -16.04 -0.13
C THR A 104 1.61 -15.80 1.23
N LYS A 105 1.34 -16.88 1.97
CA LYS A 105 0.85 -16.76 3.37
C LYS A 105 1.79 -15.94 4.28
N LYS A 106 3.07 -15.80 3.92
CA LYS A 106 4.03 -14.94 4.63
C LYS A 106 3.77 -13.46 4.41
N ASP A 107 3.20 -13.12 3.25
CA ASP A 107 2.89 -11.76 2.85
C ASP A 107 1.55 -11.31 3.42
N ALA A 108 0.59 -12.22 3.62
CA ALA A 108 -0.73 -11.91 4.19
C ALA A 108 -0.71 -11.06 5.49
N PRO A 109 0.11 -11.36 6.51
CA PRO A 109 0.16 -10.52 7.73
C PRO A 109 0.99 -9.23 7.58
N ARG A 110 1.81 -9.11 6.53
CA ARG A 110 2.77 -7.99 6.36
C ARG A 110 2.38 -6.99 5.28
N GLY A 111 1.69 -7.46 4.24
CA GLY A 111 1.46 -6.73 3.00
C GLY A 111 2.73 -6.52 2.19
N VAL A 112 2.54 -6.07 0.95
CA VAL A 112 3.59 -5.57 0.07
C VAL A 112 3.59 -4.05 0.16
N SER A 113 4.73 -3.44 0.49
CA SER A 113 4.86 -1.98 0.56
C SER A 113 4.76 -1.37 -0.84
N LEU A 114 3.88 -0.38 -0.99
CA LEU A 114 3.78 0.47 -2.19
C LEU A 114 4.44 1.84 -1.98
N THR A 115 5.10 2.02 -0.85
CA THR A 115 5.77 3.26 -0.45
C THR A 115 7.27 3.15 -0.71
N PRO A 116 7.95 4.26 -1.11
CA PRO A 116 9.38 4.23 -1.36
C PRO A 116 10.15 3.95 -0.07
N SER A 117 11.26 3.23 -0.20
CA SER A 117 12.16 2.94 0.93
C SER A 117 13.12 4.09 1.24
N SER A 118 13.18 5.10 0.36
CA SER A 118 14.13 6.21 0.45
C SER A 118 13.78 7.26 1.50
N GLY A 119 12.53 7.30 1.97
CA GLY A 119 12.06 8.36 2.86
C GLY A 119 11.70 9.66 2.14
N ASP A 120 11.75 9.66 0.81
CA ASP A 120 11.24 10.73 -0.04
C ASP A 120 9.89 10.28 -0.59
N PHE A 121 8.83 10.95 -0.16
CA PHE A 121 7.47 10.50 -0.40
C PHE A 121 6.72 11.37 -1.40
N ASP A 122 7.37 12.34 -2.04
CA ASP A 122 6.80 13.07 -3.17
C ASP A 122 6.96 12.19 -4.41
N SER A 123 6.09 11.19 -4.51
CA SER A 123 6.36 10.00 -5.33
C SER A 123 5.13 9.56 -6.10
N THR A 124 5.36 8.96 -7.26
CA THR A 124 4.29 8.45 -8.14
C THR A 124 4.60 7.04 -8.56
N GLY A 125 3.59 6.16 -8.56
CA GLY A 125 3.76 4.77 -8.87
C GLY A 125 2.62 4.19 -9.67
N ILE A 126 2.92 3.09 -10.34
CA ILE A 126 1.98 2.22 -11.01
C ILE A 126 2.22 0.79 -10.53
N VAL A 127 1.16 0.10 -10.13
CA VAL A 127 1.19 -1.33 -9.84
C VAL A 127 0.08 -2.04 -10.58
N MET A 128 0.36 -3.26 -11.00
CA MET A 128 -0.55 -4.19 -11.63
C MET A 128 -0.64 -5.43 -10.73
N PHE A 129 -1.86 -5.82 -10.45
CA PHE A 129 -2.21 -7.01 -9.70
C PHE A 129 -2.92 -7.97 -10.63
N GLU A 130 -2.46 -9.21 -10.71
CA GLU A 130 -3.05 -10.26 -11.54
C GLU A 130 -3.42 -11.45 -10.67
N THR A 131 -4.65 -11.94 -10.82
CA THR A 131 -5.07 -13.20 -10.19
C THR A 131 -4.87 -14.38 -11.12
N SER A 132 -4.79 -15.59 -10.56
CA SER A 132 -4.78 -16.84 -11.33
C SER A 132 -5.99 -17.06 -12.25
N THR A 133 -7.07 -16.27 -12.10
CA THR A 133 -8.24 -16.28 -12.99
C THR A 133 -8.11 -15.29 -14.14
N GLY A 134 -6.96 -14.62 -14.31
CA GLY A 134 -6.71 -13.65 -15.37
C GLY A 134 -7.33 -12.26 -15.13
N LYS A 135 -7.82 -11.97 -13.92
CA LYS A 135 -8.30 -10.63 -13.57
C LYS A 135 -7.12 -9.73 -13.32
N VAL A 136 -7.19 -8.50 -13.82
CA VAL A 136 -6.12 -7.52 -13.68
C VAL A 136 -6.64 -6.24 -13.04
N VAL A 137 -5.95 -5.77 -12.01
CA VAL A 137 -6.18 -4.45 -11.42
C VAL A 137 -4.92 -3.62 -11.62
N THR A 138 -5.02 -2.55 -12.41
CA THR A 138 -3.97 -1.56 -12.55
C THR A 138 -4.27 -0.38 -11.64
N VAL A 139 -3.28 0.09 -10.90
CA VAL A 139 -3.41 1.16 -9.92
C VAL A 139 -2.32 2.18 -10.18
N ASP A 140 -2.73 3.39 -10.52
CA ASP A 140 -1.88 4.57 -10.59
C ASP A 140 -2.09 5.39 -9.31
N TYR A 141 -1.00 5.78 -8.67
CA TYR A 141 -1.06 6.50 -7.40
C TYR A 141 0.07 7.50 -7.26
N ALA A 142 -0.19 8.50 -6.43
CA ALA A 142 0.78 9.46 -5.96
C ALA A 142 0.73 9.52 -4.44
N LEU A 143 1.89 9.75 -3.85
CA LEU A 143 2.09 9.99 -2.44
C LEU A 143 2.58 11.41 -2.30
N ASP A 144 2.16 12.05 -1.20
CA ASP A 144 2.63 13.36 -0.83
C ASP A 144 2.84 13.41 0.69
N ASN A 145 3.92 14.05 1.11
CA ASN A 145 4.29 14.14 2.51
C ASN A 145 3.65 15.35 3.21
N SER A 146 3.80 15.42 4.54
CA SER A 146 3.26 16.51 5.36
C SER A 146 3.87 17.88 5.12
N THR A 147 5.02 17.97 4.45
CA THR A 147 5.71 19.23 4.17
C THR A 147 5.11 19.97 2.96
N THR A 148 4.51 19.26 2.00
CA THR A 148 3.85 19.87 0.84
C THR A 148 2.59 20.63 1.24
N LEU A 149 1.79 20.03 2.13
CA LEU A 149 0.68 20.69 2.82
C LEU A 149 1.13 21.22 4.19
N SER A 150 2.24 21.97 4.22
CA SER A 150 2.93 22.46 5.43
C SER A 150 2.02 23.11 6.49
N LYS A 151 0.93 23.75 6.07
CA LYS A 151 -0.04 24.39 6.99
C LYS A 151 -1.01 23.40 7.66
N LEU A 152 -1.15 22.20 7.11
CA LEU A 152 -2.09 21.18 7.57
C LEU A 152 -1.39 20.03 8.29
N ASN A 153 -0.09 19.82 8.06
CA ASN A 153 0.69 18.71 8.62
C ASN A 153 0.00 17.35 8.41
N VAL A 154 -0.27 17.03 7.14
CA VAL A 154 -0.98 15.81 6.73
C VAL A 154 -0.24 15.09 5.61
N CYS A 155 -0.18 13.76 5.65
CA CYS A 155 0.24 13.00 4.48
C CYS A 155 -0.96 12.71 3.58
N THR A 156 -0.72 12.57 2.28
CA THR A 156 -1.78 12.21 1.34
C THR A 156 -1.39 11.05 0.44
N VAL A 157 -2.41 10.32 0.02
CA VAL A 157 -2.32 9.25 -0.98
C VAL A 157 -3.52 9.40 -1.88
N TYR A 158 -3.31 9.50 -3.18
CA TYR A 158 -4.40 9.66 -4.14
C TYR A 158 -4.06 8.94 -5.43
N GLY A 159 -5.09 8.65 -6.21
CA GLY A 159 -4.87 7.94 -7.46
C GLY A 159 -6.15 7.40 -8.08
N SER A 160 -5.95 6.52 -9.04
CA SER A 160 -7.00 5.81 -9.75
C SER A 160 -6.63 4.36 -9.95
N LEU A 161 -7.65 3.54 -10.12
CA LEU A 161 -7.49 2.15 -10.51
C LEU A 161 -8.43 1.82 -11.66
N ILE A 162 -8.01 0.84 -12.45
CA ILE A 162 -8.82 0.17 -13.46
C ILE A 162 -8.79 -1.32 -13.15
N ALA A 163 -9.96 -1.91 -12.92
CA ALA A 163 -10.12 -3.35 -12.74
C ALA A 163 -10.86 -3.94 -13.94
N THR A 164 -10.36 -5.05 -14.48
CA THR A 164 -10.92 -5.76 -15.64
C THR A 164 -11.25 -7.20 -15.32
#